data_AF-A0A075G0C3-F1
#
_entry.id   AF-A0A075G0C3-F1
#
_cell.length_a   1.000
_cell.length_b   1.000
_cell.length_c   1.000
_cell.angle_alpha   90.00
_cell.angle_beta   90.00
_cell.angle_gamma   90.00
#
_symmetry.space_group_name_H-M   'P 1'
#
loop_
_entity.id
_entity.type
_entity.pdbx_description
1 polymer ?
#
loop_
_entity_poly.entity_id
_entity_poly.type
_entity_poly.pdbx_seq_one_letter_code
_entity_poly.pdbx_strand_id
1 'polypeptide(L)'
;MNNLRDSVERWLVQDGHSVTETKTEDNFKIIIKNIDAFSNDLEIFEPKQQANVLVIGVKIPLKSKQMIRYRLLNQKEKENFREKNDRFLLFNTGG
;
A
#
# COMPACT_ATOMS: atom_id res chain seq x y z
N MET A 1 1.29 19.19 -21.12
CA MET A 1 0.98 17.76 -20.97
C MET A 1 0.79 17.51 -19.50
N ASN A 2 -0.39 17.05 -19.05
CA ASN A 2 -0.56 16.64 -17.66
C ASN A 2 0.25 15.36 -17.46
N ASN A 3 1.24 15.37 -16.58
CA ASN A 3 1.93 14.13 -16.21
C ASN A 3 1.02 13.31 -15.26
N LEU A 4 1.32 12.03 -15.10
CA LEU A 4 0.52 11.10 -14.28
C LEU A 4 0.34 11.63 -12.85
N ARG A 5 1.41 12.19 -12.25
CA ARG A 5 1.41 12.82 -10.93
C ARG A 5 0.34 13.91 -10.80
N ASP A 6 0.30 14.87 -11.71
CA ASP A 6 -0.65 15.99 -11.68
C ASP A 6 -2.11 15.52 -11.77
N SER A 7 -2.34 14.43 -12.53
CA SER A 7 -3.66 13.84 -12.69
C SER A 7 -4.13 13.15 -11.41
N VAL A 8 -3.23 12.40 -10.76
CA VAL A 8 -3.47 11.73 -9.48
C VAL A 8 -3.72 12.76 -8.38
N GLU A 9 -2.85 13.76 -8.24
CA GLU A 9 -2.97 14.80 -7.22
C GLU A 9 -4.30 15.57 -7.35
N ARG A 10 -4.70 15.94 -8.58
CA ARG A 10 -5.98 16.60 -8.83
C ARG A 10 -7.18 15.75 -8.39
N TRP A 11 -7.16 14.46 -8.72
CA TRP A 11 -8.24 13.56 -8.34
C TRP A 11 -8.34 13.39 -6.81
N LEU A 12 -7.20 13.23 -6.13
CA LEU A 12 -7.15 13.12 -4.67
C LEU A 12 -7.66 14.37 -3.95
N VAL A 13 -7.26 15.57 -4.41
CA VAL A 13 -7.73 16.83 -3.83
C VAL A 13 -9.24 17.00 -4.05
N GLN A 14 -9.75 16.63 -5.23
CA GLN A 14 -11.18 16.67 -5.53
C GLN A 14 -11.98 15.73 -4.62
N ASP A 15 -11.42 14.58 -4.26
CA ASP A 15 -12.02 13.61 -3.33
C ASP A 15 -11.84 14.00 -1.84
N GLY A 16 -11.23 15.17 -1.57
CA GLY A 16 -11.06 15.71 -0.24
C GLY A 16 -9.84 15.18 0.52
N HIS A 17 -8.93 14.46 -0.14
CA HIS A 17 -7.70 13.98 0.48
C HIS A 17 -6.59 15.03 0.45
N SER A 18 -5.89 15.19 1.58
CA SER A 18 -4.67 15.98 1.64
C SER A 18 -3.49 15.18 1.09
N VAL A 19 -2.83 15.72 0.06
CA VAL A 19 -1.65 15.10 -0.56
C VAL A 19 -0.39 15.50 0.20
N THR A 20 0.35 14.53 0.73
CA THR A 20 1.69 14.75 1.29
C THR A 20 2.71 14.09 0.37
N GLU A 21 3.57 14.91 -0.22
CA GLU A 21 4.69 14.41 -1.02
C GLU A 21 5.81 13.92 -0.08
N THR A 22 6.43 12.81 -0.44
CA THR A 22 7.52 12.19 0.33
C THR A 22 8.74 12.05 -0.56
N LYS A 23 9.93 12.29 0.01
CA LYS A 23 11.19 11.99 -0.66
C LYS A 23 11.21 10.53 -1.08
N THR A 24 11.41 10.28 -2.37
CA THR A 24 11.40 8.94 -2.95
C THR A 24 12.43 8.82 -4.08
N GLU A 25 12.81 7.57 -4.38
CA GLU A 25 13.59 7.21 -5.57
C GLU A 25 12.70 6.95 -6.80
N ASP A 26 11.38 6.84 -6.59
CA ASP A 26 10.35 6.72 -7.62
C ASP A 26 10.16 8.02 -8.41
N ASN A 27 9.45 7.97 -9.54
CA ASN A 27 9.14 9.18 -10.31
C ASN A 27 8.27 10.15 -9.51
N PHE A 28 7.33 9.62 -8.72
CA PHE A 28 6.68 10.33 -7.63
C PHE A 28 6.16 9.34 -6.60
N LYS A 29 5.90 9.83 -5.38
CA LYS A 29 5.24 9.08 -4.31
C LYS A 29 4.39 10.01 -3.45
N ILE A 30 3.12 9.66 -3.33
CA ILE A 30 2.13 10.33 -2.49
C ILE A 30 1.74 9.37 -1.36
N ILE A 31 1.66 9.89 -0.14
CA ILE A 31 1.16 9.14 1.02
C ILE A 31 -0.08 9.85 1.55
N ILE A 32 -1.20 9.12 1.62
CA ILE A 32 -2.42 9.57 2.29
C ILE A 32 -2.49 8.85 3.63
N LYS A 33 -2.45 9.63 4.72
CA LYS A 33 -2.44 9.09 6.06
C LYS A 33 -3.83 8.78 6.56
N ASN A 34 -3.96 7.71 7.36
CA ASN A 34 -5.20 7.34 8.05
C ASN A 34 -6.41 7.21 7.11
N ILE A 35 -6.28 6.45 6.02
CA ILE A 35 -7.34 6.31 5.02
C ILE A 35 -8.52 5.45 5.51
N ASP A 36 -8.33 4.70 6.60
CA ASP A 36 -9.35 3.83 7.17
C ASP A 36 -9.44 3.94 8.70
N ALA A 37 -10.42 3.24 9.27
CA ALA A 37 -10.66 3.18 10.72
C ALA A 37 -9.50 2.54 11.51
N PHE A 38 -8.53 1.94 10.84
CA PHE A 38 -7.37 1.30 11.45
C PHE A 38 -6.11 2.16 11.38
N SER A 39 -6.23 3.39 10.88
CA SER A 39 -5.10 4.32 10.70
C SER A 39 -4.04 3.77 9.74
N ASN A 40 -4.46 3.03 8.72
CA ASN A 40 -3.55 2.58 7.68
C ASN A 40 -3.24 3.72 6.71
N ASP A 41 -2.02 3.71 6.17
CA ASP A 41 -1.59 4.67 5.17
C ASP A 41 -1.75 4.06 3.76
N LEU A 42 -2.26 4.86 2.83
CA LEU A 42 -2.27 4.56 1.40
C LEU A 42 -1.03 5.17 0.75
N GLU A 43 -0.29 4.35 0.01
CA GLU A 43 0.83 4.76 -0.82
C GLU A 43 0.44 4.68 -2.30
N ILE A 44 0.63 5.77 -3.02
CA ILE A 44 0.40 5.87 -4.47
C ILE A 44 1.71 6.35 -5.09
N PHE A 45 2.28 5.59 -6.02
CA PHE A 45 3.56 5.93 -6.61
C PHE A 45 3.72 5.43 -8.05
N GLU A 46 4.65 6.03 -8.76
CA GLU A 46 5.06 5.60 -10.10
C GLU A 46 6.51 5.11 -10.05
N PRO A 47 6.77 3.81 -10.27
CA PRO A 47 8.12 3.27 -10.19
C PRO A 47 9.06 3.93 -11.19
N LYS A 48 10.26 4.30 -10.74
CA LYS A 48 11.27 4.93 -11.62
C LYS A 48 11.66 4.07 -12.82
N GLN A 49 11.66 2.76 -12.66
CA GLN A 49 12.00 1.81 -13.72
C GLN A 49 10.83 1.55 -14.69
N GLN A 50 9.61 2.01 -14.39
CA GLN A 50 8.40 1.76 -15.16
C GLN A 50 7.54 3.03 -15.24
N ALA A 51 7.87 3.90 -16.19
CA ALA A 51 7.08 5.10 -16.45
C ALA A 51 5.67 4.75 -16.93
N ASN A 52 4.71 5.58 -16.56
CA ASN A 52 3.28 5.46 -16.80
C ASN A 52 2.60 4.26 -16.13
N VAL A 53 3.22 3.66 -15.10
CA VAL A 53 2.61 2.63 -14.25
C VAL A 53 2.26 3.25 -12.91
N LEU A 54 0.97 3.20 -12.55
CA LEU A 54 0.50 3.63 -11.23
C LEU A 54 0.43 2.42 -10.30
N VAL A 55 1.18 2.46 -9.21
CA VAL A 55 1.09 1.47 -8.13
C VAL A 55 0.32 2.09 -6.96
N ILE A 56 -0.67 1.35 -6.47
CA ILE A 56 -1.50 1.72 -5.33
C ILE A 56 -1.40 0.59 -4.31
N GLY A 57 -1.01 0.91 -3.08
CA GLY A 57 -0.86 -0.08 -2.02
C GLY A 57 -1.18 0.49 -0.65
N VAL A 58 -1.77 -0.33 0.22
CA VAL A 58 -1.99 0.01 1.63
C VAL A 58 -0.98 -0.73 2.49
N LYS A 59 -0.32 0.00 3.39
CA LYS A 59 0.60 -0.61 4.35
C LYS A 59 -0.15 -0.97 5.62
N ILE A 60 -0.31 -2.27 5.87
CA ILE A 60 -0.98 -2.79 7.08
C ILE A 60 0.08 -3.24 8.09
N PRO A 61 0.38 -2.45 9.14
CA PRO A 61 1.32 -2.86 10.17
C PRO A 61 0.72 -3.95 11.05
N LEU A 62 1.45 -5.04 11.26
CA LEU A 62 1.11 -6.02 12.29
C LEU A 62 1.35 -5.38 13.67
N LYS A 63 0.32 -5.37 14.53
CA LYS A 63 0.41 -4.84 15.90
C LYS A 63 1.41 -5.65 16.73
N SER A 64 2.00 -5.03 17.76
CA SER A 64 3.06 -5.63 18.60
C SER A 64 2.77 -7.06 19.05
N LYS A 65 1.56 -7.35 19.55
CA LYS A 65 1.14 -8.70 19.97
C LYS A 65 1.09 -9.69 18.79
N GLN A 66 0.64 -9.27 17.62
CA GLN A 66 0.60 -10.10 16.41
C GLN A 66 2.02 -10.41 15.93
N MET A 67 2.92 -9.43 15.96
CA MET A 67 4.33 -9.61 15.61
C MET A 67 5.05 -10.58 16.57
N ILE A 68 4.76 -10.53 17.87
CA ILE A 68 5.30 -11.49 18.84
C ILE A 68 4.81 -12.90 18.50
N ARG A 69 3.50 -13.08 18.29
CA ARG A 69 2.92 -14.39 17.93
C ARG A 69 3.50 -14.95 16.64
N TYR A 70 3.63 -14.12 15.61
CA TYR A 70 4.23 -14.53 14.33
C TYR A 70 5.68 -14.98 14.49
N ARG A 71 6.45 -14.33 15.37
CA ARG A 71 7.85 -14.71 15.63
C ARG A 71 7.99 -16.06 16.32
N LEU A 72 7.03 -16.42 17.18
CA LEU A 72 7.00 -17.72 17.88
C LEU A 72 6.64 -18.90 16.97
N LEU A 73 6.10 -18.64 15.77
CA LEU A 73 5.78 -19.68 14.80
C LEU A 73 7.04 -20.37 14.28
N ASN A 74 6.96 -21.68 14.10
CA ASN A 74 7.95 -22.45 13.37
C ASN A 74 7.85 -22.19 11.84
N GLN A 75 8.78 -22.76 11.07
CA GLN A 75 8.85 -22.53 9.62
C GLN A 75 7.57 -22.96 8.89
N LYS A 76 7.05 -24.16 9.18
CA LYS A 76 5.83 -24.69 8.55
C LYS A 76 4.60 -23.84 8.87
N GLU A 77 4.51 -23.34 10.10
CA GLU A 77 3.43 -22.44 10.51
C GLU A 77 3.52 -21.08 9.82
N LYS A 78 4.73 -20.55 9.61
CA LYS A 78 4.94 -19.30 8.85
C LYS A 78 4.57 -19.47 7.37
N GLU A 79 4.89 -20.62 6.77
CA GLU A 79 4.48 -20.96 5.41
C GLU A 79 2.95 -21.03 5.29
N ASN A 80 2.30 -21.80 6.16
CA ASN A 80 0.83 -21.89 6.21
C ASN A 80 0.17 -20.51 6.40
N PHE A 81 0.76 -19.65 7.24
CA PHE A 81 0.27 -18.28 7.44
C PHE A 81 0.37 -17.44 6.16
N ARG A 82 1.50 -17.52 5.44
CA ARG A 82 1.69 -16.82 4.16
C ARG A 82 0.71 -17.32 3.10
N GLU A 83 0.63 -18.63 2.89
CA GLU A 83 -0.28 -19.22 1.91
C GLU A 83 -1.73 -18.82 2.17
N LYS A 84 -2.15 -18.76 3.44
CA LYS A 84 -3.51 -18.32 3.80
C LYS A 84 -3.76 -16.86 3.45
N ASN A 85 -2.77 -15.98 3.66
CA ASN A 85 -2.88 -14.57 3.29
C ASN A 85 -2.87 -14.39 1.78
N ASP A 86 -1.96 -15.05 1.07
CA ASP A 86 -1.86 -14.97 -0.40
C ASP A 86 -3.17 -15.46 -1.03
N ARG A 87 -3.69 -16.57 -0.52
CA ARG A 87 -5.01 -17.10 -0.91
C ARG A 87 -6.11 -16.08 -0.68
N PHE A 88 -6.18 -15.46 0.51
CA PHE A 88 -7.18 -14.45 0.81
C PHE A 88 -7.08 -13.25 -0.13
N LEU A 89 -5.88 -12.75 -0.42
CA LEU A 89 -5.68 -11.62 -1.32
C LEU A 89 -6.07 -11.98 -2.76
N LEU A 90 -5.64 -13.13 -3.27
CA LEU A 90 -5.96 -13.59 -4.63
C LEU A 90 -7.45 -13.86 -4.85
N PHE A 91 -8.16 -14.41 -3.85
CA PHE A 91 -9.60 -14.62 -3.96
C PHE A 91 -10.39 -13.32 -4.09
N ASN A 92 -9.92 -12.22 -3.48
CA ASN A 92 -10.61 -10.94 -3.52
C ASN A 92 -10.24 -10.08 -4.74
N THR A 93 -9.24 -10.49 -5.53
CA THR A 93 -8.85 -9.81 -6.79
C THR A 93 -9.46 -10.43 -8.05
N GLY A 94 -10.19 -11.55 -7.93
CA GLY A 94 -10.81 -12.27 -9.05
C GLY A 94 -12.31 -12.04 -9.20
N GLY A 95 -12.77 -10.78 -9.08
CA GLY A 95 -14.16 -10.37 -9.30
C GLY A 95 -14.33 -9.61 -10.61
#